data_AF-A0A6I7XFW7-F1
#
_entry.id   AF-A0A6I7XFW7-F1
#
_cell.length_a   1.000
_cell.length_b   1.000
_cell.length_c   1.000
_cell.angle_alpha   90.00
_cell.angle_beta   90.00
_cell.angle_gamma   90.00
#
_symmetry.space_group_name_H-M   'P 1'
#
loop_
_entity.id
_entity.type
_entity.pdbx_description
1 polymer ?
#
loop_
_entity_poly.entity_id
_entity_poly.type
_entity_poly.pdbx_seq_one_letter_code
_entity_poly.pdbx_strand_id
1 'polypeptide(L)' 'MKKIGLTKEQIEKILIEKGTENGTFTGDDILSLIAIAIEENNKAIAKELTGVVSGDLVKGLKKLGR' A
#
# COMPACT_ATOMS: atom_id res chain seq x y z
N MET A 1 -7.89 -14.77 -6.10
CA MET A 1 -7.88 -13.80 -5.00
C MET A 1 -7.39 -12.47 -5.55
N LYS A 2 -8.06 -11.35 -5.25
CA LYS A 2 -7.52 -10.02 -5.58
C LYS A 2 -6.25 -9.83 -4.74
N LYS A 3 -5.13 -9.45 -5.37
CA LYS A 3 -3.93 -9.06 -4.61
C LYS A 3 -4.26 -7.76 -3.87
N ILE A 4 -3.94 -7.72 -2.57
CA ILE A 4 -4.15 -6.57 -1.70
C ILE A 4 -2.79 -5.94 -1.43
N GLY A 5 -2.70 -4.62 -1.56
CA GLY A 5 -1.48 -3.86 -1.34
C GLY A 5 -0.70 -3.58 -2.62
N LEU A 6 0.51 -3.07 -2.46
CA LEU A 6 1.36 -2.65 -3.57
C LEU A 6 2.01 -3.84 -4.27
N THR A 7 2.22 -3.71 -5.59
CA THR A 7 3.04 -4.64 -6.34
C THR A 7 4.52 -4.42 -6.09
N LYS A 8 5.36 -5.39 -6.47
CA LYS A 8 6.82 -5.26 -6.42
C LYS A 8 7.29 -4.01 -7.16
N GLU A 9 6.77 -3.76 -8.36
CA GLU A 9 7.14 -2.63 -9.21
C GLU A 9 6.77 -1.29 -8.57
N GLN A 10 5.64 -1.23 -7.85
CA GLN A 10 5.24 -0.04 -7.10
C GLN A 10 6.15 0.22 -5.90
N ILE A 11 6.53 -0.83 -5.18
CA ILE A 11 7.49 -0.74 -4.07
C ILE A 11 8.85 -0.28 -4.58
N GLU A 12 9.36 -0.88 -5.66
CA GLU A 12 10.62 -0.47 -6.29
C GLU A 12 10.58 0.99 -6.72
N LYS A 13 9.48 1.45 -7.32
CA LYS A 13 9.30 2.85 -7.68
C LYS A 13 9.36 3.79 -6.46
N ILE A 14 8.67 3.46 -5.37
CA ILE A 14 8.70 4.26 -4.13
C ILE A 14 10.13 4.32 -3.57
N LEU A 15 10.82 3.18 -3.53
CA LEU A 15 12.19 3.09 -3.04
C LEU A 15 13.16 3.89 -3.90
N ILE A 16 12.98 3.88 -5.23
CA ILE A 16 13.77 4.72 -6.14
C ILE A 16 13.47 6.19 -5.88
N GLU A 17 12.21 6.62 -5.94
CA GLU A 17 11.82 8.03 -5.76
C GLU A 17 12.30 8.60 -4.41
N LYS A 18 12.20 7.81 -3.33
CA LYS A 18 12.61 8.22 -1.98
C LYS A 18 14.10 8.04 -1.73
N GLY A 19 14.74 7.11 -2.43
CA GLY A 19 16.16 6.83 -2.28
C GLY A 19 17.05 7.73 -3.13
N THR A 20 16.61 8.16 -4.31
CA THR A 20 17.44 8.97 -5.22
C THR A 20 17.72 10.39 -4.75
N GLU A 21 17.06 10.87 -3.67
CA GLU A 21 17.28 12.23 -3.19
C GLU A 21 18.66 12.44 -2.54
N ASN A 22 19.32 11.41 -2.01
CA ASN A 22 20.62 11.56 -1.36
C ASN A 22 21.60 10.46 -1.82
N GLY A 23 22.67 10.84 -2.50
CA GLY A 23 23.74 9.91 -2.90
C GLY A 23 24.35 9.17 -1.70
N THR A 24 24.75 7.92 -1.95
CA THR A 24 25.35 6.93 -1.04
C THR A 24 24.56 6.65 0.24
N PHE A 25 23.85 5.52 0.27
CA PHE A 25 23.12 5.05 1.45
C PHE A 25 24.06 4.49 2.53
N THR A 26 23.86 4.96 3.76
CA THR A 26 24.31 4.27 4.97
C THR A 26 23.33 3.14 5.32
N GLY A 27 23.71 2.25 6.25
CA GLY A 27 22.81 1.19 6.74
C GLY A 27 21.50 1.73 7.35
N ASP A 28 21.54 2.91 7.98
CA ASP A 28 20.37 3.56 8.57
C ASP A 28 19.41 4.13 7.51
N ASP A 29 19.95 4.57 6.37
CA ASP A 29 19.14 5.04 5.24
C ASP A 29 18.37 3.87 4.60
N ILE A 30 18.98 2.68 4.53
CA ILE A 30 18.32 1.47 4.03
C ILE A 30 17.14 1.08 4.94
N LEU A 31 17.34 1.10 6.26
CA LEU A 31 16.27 0.81 7.22
C LEU A 31 15.11 1.81 7.10
N SER A 32 15.43 3.09 6.90
CA SER A 32 14.43 4.15 6.70
C SER A 32 13.63 3.94 5.42
N LEU A 33 14.28 3.57 4.32
CA LEU A 33 13.62 3.25 3.05
C LEU A 33 12.72 2.02 3.16
N ILE A 34 13.16 0.98 3.88
CA ILE A 34 12.34 -0.20 4.15
C ILE A 34 11.10 0.18 4.96
N ALA A 35 11.26 1.02 6.00
CA ALA A 35 10.15 1.49 6.82
C ALA A 35 9.12 2.26 5.97
N ILE A 36 9.57 3.14 5.08
CA ILE A 36 8.71 3.86 4.13
C ILE A 36 7.93 2.88 3.23
N ALA A 37 8.60 1.89 2.65
CA ALA A 37 7.95 0.90 1.80
C ALA A 37 6.87 0.09 2.55
N ILE A 38 7.14 -0.29 3.80
CA ILE A 38 6.17 -0.97 4.67
C ILE A 38 4.97 -0.06 4.95
N GLU A 39 5.23 1.21 5.31
CA GLU A 39 4.18 2.17 5.63
C GLU A 39 3.24 2.42 4.43
N GLU A 40 3.80 2.68 3.25
CA GLU A 40 3.03 2.90 2.03
C GLU A 40 2.24 1.66 1.61
N ASN A 41 2.82 0.46 1.77
CA ASN A 41 2.08 -0.77 1.52
C ASN A 41 0.92 -0.97 2.49
N ASN A 42 1.11 -0.67 3.78
CA ASN A 42 0.05 -0.74 4.78
C ASN A 42 -1.10 0.24 4.47
N LYS A 43 -0.79 1.46 3.99
CA LYS A 43 -1.81 2.43 3.53
C LYS A 43 -2.60 1.88 2.33
N ALA A 44 -1.92 1.26 1.37
CA ALA A 44 -2.57 0.65 0.21
C ALA A 44 -3.51 -0.50 0.62
N ILE A 45 -3.05 -1.39 1.52
CA ILE A 45 -3.86 -2.48 2.08
C ILE A 45 -5.11 -1.92 2.78
N ALA A 46 -4.95 -0.92 3.65
CA ALA A 46 -6.07 -0.32 4.39
C ALA A 46 -7.11 0.30 3.45
N LYS A 47 -6.66 1.00 2.40
CA LYS A 47 -7.54 1.59 1.38
C LYS A 47 -8.33 0.52 0.62
N GLU A 48 -7.66 -0.55 0.20
CA GLU A 48 -8.32 -1.65 -0.51
C GLU A 48 -9.31 -2.40 0.37
N LEU A 49 -8.94 -2.73 1.60
CA LEU A 49 -9.84 -3.38 2.56
C LEU A 49 -11.08 -2.52 2.80
N THR A 50 -10.92 -1.22 3.00
CA THR A 50 -12.05 -0.30 3.18
C THR A 50 -12.95 -0.28 1.93
N GLY A 51 -12.37 -0.28 0.73
CA GLY A 51 -13.12 -0.34 -0.53
C GLY A 51 -13.88 -1.66 -0.71
N VAL A 52 -13.29 -2.79 -0.33
CA VAL A 52 -13.92 -4.11 -0.38
C VAL A 52 -15.06 -4.18 0.63
N VAL A 53 -14.79 -3.83 1.90
CA VAL A 53 -15.79 -3.86 2.98
C VAL A 53 -16.96 -2.95 2.67
N SER A 54 -16.70 -1.71 2.25
CA SER A 54 -17.77 -0.77 1.84
C SER A 54 -18.56 -1.31 0.65
N GLY A 55 -17.89 -1.85 -0.37
CA GLY A 55 -18.55 -2.47 -1.52
C GLY A 55 -19.45 -3.66 -1.14
N ASP A 56 -18.99 -4.53 -0.25
CA ASP A 56 -19.76 -5.69 0.19
C ASP A 56 -20.90 -5.31 1.14
N LEU A 57 -20.73 -4.29 1.98
CA LEU A 57 -21.81 -3.68 2.75
C LEU A 57 -22.91 -3.11 1.84
N VAL A 58 -22.54 -2.35 0.81
CA VAL A 58 -23.49 -1.80 -0.17
C VAL A 58 -24.24 -2.93 -0.90
N LYS A 59 -23.55 -4.00 -1.31
CA LYS A 59 -24.21 -5.18 -1.92
C LYS A 59 -25.15 -5.87 -0.94
N GLY A 60 -24.76 -5.97 0.33
CA GLY A 60 -25.58 -6.53 1.41
C GLY A 60 -26.87 -5.75 1.60
N LEU A 61 -26.78 -4.42 1.69
CA LEU A 61 -27.94 -3.54 1.81
C LEU A 61 -28.91 -3.69 0.62
N LYS A 62 -28.40 -3.71 -0.61
CA LYS A 62 -29.21 -3.90 -1.82
C LYS A 62 -29.97 -5.23 -1.83
N LYS A 63 -29.35 -6.31 -1.32
CA LYS A 63 -30.00 -7.63 -1.21
C LYS A 63 -31.12 -7.66 -0.17
N LEU A 64 -31.07 -6.78 0.84
CA LEU A 64 -32.10 -6.64 1.86
C LEU A 64 -33.28 -5.76 1.40
N GLY A 65 -33.32 -5.35 0.14
CA GLY A 65 -34.43 -4.55 -0.41
C GLY A 65 -34.44 -3.09 0.06
N ARG A 66 -33.29 -2.56 0.48
CA ARG A 66 -33.06 -1.14 0.76
C ARG A 66 -32.27 -0.47 -0.36
#